data_AF-A0AAJ1X8T1-F1
#
_entry.id   AF-A0AAJ1X8T1-F1
#
_cell.length_a   1.000
_cell.length_b   1.000
_cell.length_c   1.000
_cell.angle_alpha   90.00
_cell.angle_beta   90.00
_cell.angle_gamma   90.00
#
_symmetry.space_group_name_H-M   'P 1'
#
loop_
_entity.id
_entity.type
_entity.pdbx_description
1 polymer ?
#
loop_
_entity_poly.entity_id
_entity_poly.type
_entity_poly.pdbx_seq_one_letter_code
_entity_poly.pdbx_strand_id
1 'polypeptide(L)' 'MTKSRPAPSAPTNSGFDRDLADLPPELRWHTWMRRVEAVLFASAAAVPREDLARVVGQGVSVDLLIEDLSADLEGR' A
#
# COMPACT_ATOMS: atom_id res chain seq x y z
N MET A 1 -34.98 5.13 24.29
CA MET A 1 -33.79 4.38 23.84
C MET A 1 -32.99 5.30 22.93
N THR A 2 -31.94 5.92 23.48
CA THR A 2 -31.14 6.95 22.80
C THR A 2 -30.12 6.28 21.89
N LYS A 3 -30.20 6.53 20.57
CA LYS A 3 -29.19 6.07 19.62
C LYS A 3 -28.03 7.06 19.69
N SER A 4 -26.97 6.71 20.43
CA SER A 4 -25.76 7.53 20.53
C SER A 4 -25.15 7.74 19.15
N ARG A 5 -24.95 9.01 18.79
CA ARG A 5 -24.23 9.44 17.59
C ARG A 5 -22.75 9.13 17.78
N PRO A 6 -22.06 8.44 16.87
CA PRO A 6 -20.63 8.24 16.98
C PRO A 6 -19.93 9.62 16.91
N ALA A 7 -18.96 9.83 17.80
CA ALA A 7 -18.14 11.03 17.84
C ALA A 7 -17.31 11.15 16.54
N PRO A 8 -16.96 12.36 16.08
CA PRO A 8 -16.03 12.52 14.96
C PRO A 8 -14.68 11.90 15.36
N SER A 9 -14.20 10.96 14.55
CA SER A 9 -12.86 10.39 14.67
C SER A 9 -11.85 11.53 14.72
N ALA A 10 -11.00 11.52 15.74
CA ALA A 10 -9.89 12.46 15.90
C ALA A 10 -9.06 12.58 14.61
N PRO A 11 -8.39 13.73 14.36
CA PRO A 11 -7.53 13.88 13.19
C PRO A 11 -6.52 12.73 13.18
N THR A 12 -6.65 11.87 12.17
CA THR A 12 -5.70 10.82 11.90
C THR A 12 -4.35 11.49 11.69
N ASN A 13 -3.38 11.04 12.48
CA ASN A 13 -1.98 11.43 12.40
C ASN A 13 -1.58 11.53 10.91
N SER A 14 -1.10 12.70 10.48
CA SER A 14 -0.83 13.11 9.09
C SER A 14 0.28 12.31 8.39
N GLY A 15 0.51 11.07 8.80
CA GLY A 15 1.48 10.14 8.25
C GLY A 15 0.95 9.40 7.02
N PHE A 16 1.89 8.88 6.24
CA PHE A 16 1.58 8.01 5.10
C PHE A 16 0.96 6.70 5.59
N ASP A 17 -0.31 6.46 5.28
CA ASP A 17 -1.00 5.21 5.61
C ASP A 17 -0.51 4.07 4.70
N ARG A 18 0.35 3.24 5.29
CA ARG A 18 0.93 2.06 4.66
C ARG A 18 0.03 0.85 4.77
N ASP A 19 -0.70 0.72 5.87
CA ASP A 19 -1.41 -0.51 6.20
C ASP A 19 -2.75 -0.61 5.47
N LEU A 20 -3.35 0.53 5.09
CA LEU A 20 -4.57 0.56 4.27
C LEU A 20 -5.66 -0.37 4.87
N ALA A 21 -5.77 -0.35 6.19
CA ALA A 21 -6.55 -1.31 6.97
C ALA A 21 -8.05 -1.26 6.60
N ASP A 22 -8.53 -0.09 6.20
CA ASP A 22 -9.93 0.14 5.82
C ASP A 22 -10.30 -0.37 4.42
N LEU A 23 -9.30 -0.74 3.59
CA LEU A 23 -9.55 -1.31 2.27
C LEU A 23 -9.81 -2.82 2.35
N PRO A 24 -10.70 -3.36 1.49
CA PRO A 24 -10.77 -4.80 1.21
C PRO A 24 -9.40 -5.36 0.78
N PRO A 25 -9.09 -6.63 1.08
CA PRO A 25 -7.78 -7.23 0.80
C PRO A 25 -7.30 -7.07 -0.65
N GLU A 26 -8.18 -7.24 -1.63
CA GLU A 26 -7.85 -7.18 -3.05
C GLU A 26 -7.46 -5.75 -3.46
N LEU A 27 -8.25 -4.76 -3.02
CA LEU A 27 -7.97 -3.34 -3.27
C LEU A 27 -6.71 -2.87 -2.54
N ARG A 28 -6.45 -3.43 -1.36
CA ARG A 28 -5.24 -3.18 -0.60
C ARG A 28 -4.01 -3.65 -1.36
N TRP A 29 -4.04 -4.89 -1.85
CA TRP A 29 -2.98 -5.48 -2.67
C TRP A 29 -2.71 -4.66 -3.93
N HIS A 30 -3.76 -4.33 -4.68
CA HIS A 30 -3.65 -3.49 -5.88
C HIS A 30 -3.04 -2.12 -5.57
N THR A 31 -3.44 -1.49 -4.46
CA THR A 31 -2.89 -0.20 -4.07
C THR A 31 -1.40 -0.29 -3.71
N TRP A 32 -0.97 -1.36 -3.03
CA TRP A 32 0.45 -1.59 -2.78
C TRP A 32 1.24 -1.82 -4.06
N MET A 33 0.73 -2.61 -5.01
CA MET A 33 1.38 -2.79 -6.33
C MET A 33 1.57 -1.45 -7.05
N ARG A 34 0.54 -0.60 -7.08
CA ARG A 34 0.63 0.74 -7.70
C ARG A 34 1.63 1.66 -7.03
N ARG A 35 1.76 1.57 -5.70
CA ARG A 35 2.78 2.33 -4.96
C ARG A 35 4.18 1.86 -5.28
N VAL A 36 4.40 0.55 -5.34
CA VAL A 36 5.68 -0.04 -5.74
C VAL A 36 6.04 0.36 -7.17
N GLU A 37 5.10 0.23 -8.11
CA GLU A 37 5.24 0.68 -9.50
C GLU A 37 5.65 2.16 -9.56
N ALA A 38 4.98 3.03 -8.82
CA ALA A 38 5.28 4.46 -8.78
C ALA A 38 6.68 4.77 -8.23
N VAL A 39 7.11 4.08 -7.16
CA VAL A 39 8.45 4.25 -6.60
C VAL A 39 9.53 3.81 -7.59
N LEU A 40 9.34 2.65 -8.21
CA LEU A 40 10.27 2.13 -9.23
C LEU A 40 10.33 3.06 -10.45
N PHE A 41 9.19 3.56 -10.91
CA PHE A 41 9.11 4.46 -12.05
C PHE A 41 9.75 5.83 -11.78
N ALA A 42 9.57 6.37 -10.58
CA ALA A 42 10.12 7.68 -10.21
C ALA A 42 11.62 7.64 -9.87
N SER A 43 12.15 6.47 -9.50
CA SER A 43 13.55 6.34 -9.11
C SER A 43 14.48 6.38 -10.32
N ALA A 44 15.51 7.24 -10.25
CA ALA A 44 16.59 7.27 -11.24
C ALA A 44 17.65 6.17 -11.04
N ALA A 45 17.52 5.37 -9.97
CA ALA A 45 18.43 4.29 -9.62
C ALA A 45 17.67 3.02 -9.21
N ALA A 46 18.36 1.88 -9.17
CA ALA A 46 17.78 0.64 -8.67
C ALA A 46 17.31 0.82 -7.21
N VAL A 47 16.06 0.43 -6.93
CA VAL A 47 15.46 0.56 -5.61
C VAL A 47 15.68 -0.72 -4.79
N PRO A 48 16.32 -0.63 -3.61
CA PRO A 48 16.46 -1.75 -2.70
C PRO A 48 15.11 -2.26 -2.16
N ARG A 49 15.03 -3.54 -1.78
CA ARG A 49 13.76 -4.15 -1.33
C ARG A 49 13.32 -3.59 0.02
N GLU A 50 14.29 -3.28 0.88
CA GLU A 50 14.07 -2.63 2.17
C GLU A 50 13.44 -1.24 2.04
N ASP A 51 13.67 -0.55 0.91
CA ASP A 51 13.06 0.74 0.64
C ASP A 51 11.62 0.57 0.16
N LEU A 52 11.35 -0.43 -0.68
CA LEU A 52 9.98 -0.80 -1.08
C LEU A 52 9.14 -1.28 0.11
N ALA A 53 9.76 -1.95 1.09
CA ALA A 53 9.08 -2.34 2.33
C ALA A 53 8.55 -1.13 3.14
N ARG A 54 9.09 0.07 2.91
CA ARG A 54 8.62 1.30 3.57
C ARG A 54 7.36 1.87 2.93
N VAL A 55 6.91 1.40 1.77
CA VAL A 55 5.68 1.90 1.11
C VAL A 55 4.48 0.97 1.19
N VAL A 56 4.68 -0.20 1.81
CA VAL A 56 3.66 -1.26 1.99
C VAL A 56 3.38 -1.52 3.48
N GLY A 57 2.28 -2.22 3.75
CA GLY A 57 1.87 -2.59 5.11
C GLY A 57 2.84 -3.56 5.79
N GLN A 58 2.80 -3.61 7.11
CA GLN A 58 3.63 -4.55 7.87
C GLN A 58 3.29 -6.02 7.56
N GLY A 59 4.31 -6.87 7.47
CA GLY A 59 4.17 -8.31 7.22
C GLY A 59 3.85 -8.70 5.77
N VAL A 60 3.77 -7.74 4.86
CA VAL A 60 3.60 -7.99 3.42
C VAL A 60 4.91 -8.50 2.82
N SER A 61 4.83 -9.55 2.00
CA SER A 61 5.97 -10.01 1.22
C SER A 61 6.19 -9.08 0.02
N VAL A 62 7.30 -8.35 0.04
CA VAL A 62 7.70 -7.48 -1.06
C VAL A 62 8.01 -8.29 -2.31
N ASP A 63 8.58 -9.49 -2.18
CA ASP A 63 8.91 -10.34 -3.32
C ASP A 63 7.65 -10.78 -4.07
N LEU A 64 6.61 -11.23 -3.35
CA LEU A 64 5.33 -11.59 -3.97
C LEU A 64 4.64 -10.39 -4.64
N LEU A 65 4.72 -9.21 -4.03
CA LEU A 65 4.19 -7.97 -4.65
C LEU A 65 4.91 -7.63 -5.96
N ILE A 66 6.23 -7.84 -6.01
CA ILE A 66 7.02 -7.62 -7.22
C ILE A 66 6.67 -8.66 -8.29
N GLU A 67 6.55 -9.94 -7.91
CA GLU A 67 6.14 -11.01 -8.83
C GLU A 67 4.78 -10.70 -9.48
N ASP A 68 3.78 -10.35 -8.68
CA ASP A 68 2.45 -9.99 -9.19
C ASP A 68 2.49 -8.72 -10.06
N LEU A 69 3.26 -7.70 -9.64
CA LEU A 69 3.42 -6.48 -10.44
C LEU A 69 4.10 -6.77 -11.79
N SER A 70 5.12 -7.62 -11.82
CA SER A 70 5.79 -8.03 -13.05
C SER A 70 4.84 -8.75 -13.99
N ALA A 71 4.03 -9.69 -13.47
CA ALA A 71 3.02 -10.39 -14.27
C ALA A 71 1.94 -9.44 -14.84
N ASP A 72 1.48 -8.49 -14.03
CA ASP A 72 0.50 -7.47 -14.44
C ASP A 72 1.06 -6.49 -15.48
N LEU A 73 2.36 -6.18 -15.45
CA LEU A 73 3.02 -5.35 -16.46
C LEU A 73 3.27 -6.08 -17.77
N GLU A 74 3.59 -7.38 -17.73
CA GLU A 74 3.82 -8.19 -18.93
C GLU A 74 2.53 -8.43 -19.73
N GLY A 75 1.38 -8.41 -19.07
CA GLY A 75 0.06 -8.57 -19.70
C GLY A 75 -0.53 -7.30 -20.34
N ARG A 76 0.18 -6.17 -20.36
CA ARG A 76 -0.31 -4.86 -20.84
C ARG A 76 0.11 -4.52 -22.26
#